data_AF-A0A7Y9PIM9-F1
#
_entry.id   AF-A0A7Y9PIM9-F1
#
_cell.length_a   1.000
_cell.length_b   1.000
_cell.length_c   1.000
_cell.angle_alpha   90.00
_cell.angle_beta   90.00
_cell.angle_gamma   90.00
#
_symmetry.space_group_name_H-M   'P 1'
#
loop_
_entity.id
_entity.type
_entity.pdbx_description
1 polymer ?
#
loop_
_entity_poly.entity_id
_entity_poly.type
_entity_poly.pdbx_seq_one_letter_code
_entity_poly.pdbx_strand_id
1 'polypeptide(L)'
;MRGFSIVFLAALATFGIVWGVSIIALRLTGVPKDFPPFTALPLLSGVIGGFLGASIVYALIAAFAQHPSRTFFFVAIAALAISFGLPLRLSFTKSHRFAGVTPAAQMTLALLHTIIATTAVTVLTRGTNVPR
;
A
#
# COMPACT_ATOMS: atom_id res chain seq x y z
N MET A 1 -20.77 2.10 -12.71
CA MET A 1 -19.63 2.82 -13.35
C MET A 1 -18.96 3.86 -12.44
N ARG A 2 -19.68 4.68 -11.67
CA ARG A 2 -19.10 5.74 -10.81
C ARG A 2 -18.03 5.26 -9.80
N GLY A 3 -18.24 4.11 -9.15
CA GLY A 3 -17.28 3.58 -8.16
C GLY A 3 -15.90 3.22 -8.76
N PHE A 4 -15.89 2.67 -9.97
CA PHE A 4 -14.64 2.29 -10.65
C PHE A 4 -13.77 3.51 -11.00
N SER A 5 -14.40 4.58 -11.51
CA SER A 5 -13.70 5.83 -11.83
C SER A 5 -13.06 6.48 -10.60
N ILE A 6 -13.74 6.44 -9.45
CA ILE A 6 -13.20 7.01 -8.19
C ILE A 6 -11.99 6.21 -7.71
N VAL A 7 -12.06 4.88 -7.72
CA VAL A 7 -10.95 4.00 -7.33
C VAL A 7 -9.74 4.22 -8.23
N PHE A 8 -9.96 4.33 -9.54
CA PHE A 8 -8.88 4.57 -10.51
C PHE A 8 -8.20 5.93 -10.30
N LEU A 9 -8.98 7.01 -10.14
CA LEU A 9 -8.44 8.35 -9.88
C LEU A 9 -7.67 8.39 -8.56
N ALA A 10 -8.19 7.71 -7.52
CA ALA A 10 -7.50 7.61 -6.24
C ALA A 10 -6.19 6.82 -6.34
N ALA A 11 -6.15 5.75 -7.15
CA ALA A 11 -4.92 5.00 -7.40
C ALA A 11 -3.87 5.86 -8.11
N LEU A 12 -4.27 6.62 -9.14
CA LEU A 12 -3.38 7.58 -9.82
C LEU A 12 -2.85 8.66 -8.88
N ALA A 13 -3.72 9.27 -8.07
CA ALA A 13 -3.31 10.27 -7.09
C ALA A 13 -2.36 9.67 -6.02
N THR A 14 -2.66 8.45 -5.55
CA THR A 14 -1.83 7.73 -4.59
C THR A 14 -0.45 7.42 -5.19
N PHE A 15 -0.39 7.00 -6.46
CA PHE A 15 0.89 6.80 -7.14
C PHE A 15 1.72 8.08 -7.19
N GLY A 16 1.11 9.23 -7.50
CA GLY A 16 1.80 10.52 -7.46
C GLY A 16 2.40 10.86 -6.08
N ILE A 17 1.63 10.61 -5.01
CA ILE A 17 2.09 10.81 -3.62
C ILE A 17 3.26 9.85 -3.29
N VAL A 18 3.08 8.55 -3.56
CA VAL A 18 4.08 7.52 -3.27
C VAL A 18 5.38 7.77 -4.04
N TRP A 19 5.28 8.22 -5.29
CA TRP A 19 6.42 8.61 -6.12
C TRP A 19 7.14 9.84 -5.56
N GLY A 20 6.41 10.86 -5.13
CA GLY A 20 7.00 12.04 -4.48
C GLY A 20 7.75 11.65 -3.19
N VAL A 21 7.13 10.82 -2.35
CA VAL A 21 7.75 10.33 -1.11
C VAL A 21 8.98 9.48 -1.40
N SER A 22 8.97 8.61 -2.41
CA SER A 22 10.14 7.78 -2.75
C SER A 22 11.32 8.62 -3.22
N ILE A 23 11.09 9.67 -4.02
CA ILE A 23 12.14 10.61 -4.44
C ILE A 23 12.75 11.33 -3.23
N ILE A 24 11.93 11.79 -2.30
CA ILE A 24 12.40 12.45 -1.07
C ILE A 24 13.20 11.46 -0.23
N ALA A 25 12.69 10.24 -0.04
CA ALA A 25 13.34 9.22 0.76
C ALA A 25 14.71 8.82 0.19
N LEU A 26 14.84 8.66 -1.13
CA LEU A 26 16.13 8.40 -1.80
C LEU A 26 17.18 9.48 -1.50
N ARG A 27 16.75 10.73 -1.31
CA ARG A 27 17.67 11.84 -0.97
C ARG A 27 18.06 11.86 0.50
N LEU A 28 17.17 11.43 1.40
CA LEU A 28 17.35 11.58 2.85
C LEU A 28 17.92 10.33 3.53
N THR A 29 17.74 9.15 2.94
CA THR A 29 18.01 7.86 3.62
C THR A 29 19.30 7.16 3.19
N GLY A 30 20.00 7.68 2.18
CA GLY A 30 21.22 7.06 1.64
C GLY A 30 21.00 5.72 0.94
N VAL A 31 19.74 5.36 0.66
CA VAL A 31 19.39 4.16 -0.11
C VAL A 31 19.90 4.31 -1.55
N PRO A 32 20.46 3.24 -2.17
CA PRO A 32 20.92 3.29 -3.56
C PRO A 32 19.83 3.82 -4.51
N LYS A 33 20.22 4.67 -5.47
CA LYS A 33 19.29 5.30 -6.44
C LYS A 33 18.58 4.28 -7.34
N ASP A 34 19.22 3.14 -7.54
CA ASP A 34 18.78 1.99 -8.31
C ASP A 34 18.10 0.93 -7.44
N PHE A 35 17.85 1.21 -6.15
CA PHE A 35 17.15 0.27 -5.26
C PHE A 35 15.78 -0.08 -5.86
N PRO A 36 15.57 -1.34 -6.33
CA PRO A 36 14.45 -1.66 -7.19
C PRO A 36 13.08 -1.27 -6.62
N PRO A 37 12.80 -1.46 -5.31
CA PRO A 37 11.50 -1.08 -4.72
C PRO A 37 11.13 0.40 -4.84
N PHE A 38 12.07 1.32 -5.09
CA PHE A 38 11.80 2.75 -5.26
C PHE A 38 11.73 3.19 -6.72
N THR A 39 11.86 2.27 -7.67
CA THR A 39 11.70 2.57 -9.10
C THR A 39 10.22 2.67 -9.48
N ALA A 40 9.93 3.33 -10.60
CA ALA A 40 8.55 3.68 -10.97
C ALA A 40 7.66 2.44 -11.16
N LEU A 41 8.19 1.39 -11.80
CA LEU A 41 7.39 0.22 -12.16
C LEU A 41 6.95 -0.60 -10.92
N PRO A 42 7.83 -0.93 -9.95
CA PRO A 42 7.42 -1.55 -8.68
C PRO A 42 6.47 -0.70 -7.84
N LEU A 43 6.64 0.62 -7.83
CA LEU A 43 5.71 1.50 -7.11
C LEU A 43 4.33 1.52 -7.77
N LEU A 44 4.29 1.62 -9.11
CA LEU A 44 3.05 1.59 -9.87
C LEU A 44 2.33 0.24 -9.71
N SER A 45 3.06 -0.87 -9.85
CA SER A 45 2.48 -2.21 -9.70
C SER A 45 2.02 -2.46 -8.26
N GLY A 46 2.76 -1.97 -7.26
CA GLY A 46 2.37 -2.03 -5.86
C GLY A 46 1.09 -1.24 -5.57
N VAL A 47 0.95 -0.04 -6.14
CA VAL A 47 -0.29 0.76 -6.01
C VAL A 47 -1.46 0.07 -6.69
N ILE A 48 -1.32 -0.33 -7.97
CA ILE A 48 -2.39 -1.00 -8.71
C ILE A 48 -2.79 -2.31 -8.03
N GLY A 49 -1.82 -3.14 -7.68
CA GLY A 49 -2.04 -4.41 -7.00
C GLY A 49 -2.69 -4.23 -5.63
N GLY A 50 -2.26 -3.22 -4.86
CA GLY A 50 -2.84 -2.87 -3.57
C GLY A 50 -4.31 -2.47 -3.68
N PHE A 51 -4.65 -1.58 -4.62
CA PHE A 51 -6.03 -1.15 -4.84
C PHE A 51 -6.93 -2.27 -5.38
N LEU A 52 -6.44 -3.07 -6.33
CA LEU A 52 -7.19 -4.22 -6.86
C LEU A 52 -7.45 -5.27 -5.78
N GLY A 53 -6.40 -5.67 -5.04
CA GLY A 53 -6.52 -6.63 -3.95
C GLY A 53 -7.48 -6.15 -2.87
N ALA A 54 -7.34 -4.89 -2.45
CA ALA A 54 -8.25 -4.26 -1.48
C ALA A 54 -9.70 -4.24 -1.97
N SER A 55 -9.93 -3.94 -3.26
CA SER A 55 -11.26 -3.91 -3.86
C SER A 55 -11.90 -5.30 -3.89
N ILE A 56 -11.14 -6.34 -4.23
CA ILE A 56 -11.62 -7.73 -4.22
C ILE A 56 -11.99 -8.15 -2.79
N VAL A 57 -11.10 -7.92 -1.82
CA VAL A 57 -11.36 -8.25 -0.41
C VAL A 57 -12.57 -7.51 0.11
N TYR A 58 -12.72 -6.22 -0.20
CA TYR A 58 -13.89 -5.45 0.20
C TYR A 58 -15.18 -5.97 -0.44
N ALA A 59 -15.16 -6.31 -1.72
CA ALA A 59 -16.31 -6.89 -2.42
C ALA A 59 -16.75 -8.22 -1.79
N LEU A 60 -15.79 -9.08 -1.42
CA LEU A 60 -16.08 -10.32 -0.70
C LEU A 60 -16.70 -10.04 0.67
N ILE A 61 -16.11 -9.12 1.46
CA ILE A 61 -16.66 -8.75 2.76
C ILE A 61 -18.07 -8.15 2.63
N ALA A 62 -18.29 -7.31 1.61
CA ALA A 62 -19.59 -6.72 1.31
C ALA A 62 -20.67 -7.74 0.99
N ALA A 63 -20.30 -8.88 0.39
CA ALA A 63 -21.24 -9.95 0.07
C ALA A 63 -21.71 -10.76 1.29
N PHE A 64 -20.92 -10.80 2.39
CA PHE A 64 -21.19 -11.71 3.52
C PHE A 64 -21.35 -11.02 4.89
N ALA A 65 -20.80 -9.82 5.08
CA ALA A 65 -20.78 -9.17 6.38
C ALA A 65 -21.96 -8.21 6.58
N GLN A 66 -22.55 -8.21 7.78
CA GLN A 66 -23.60 -7.26 8.16
C GLN A 66 -23.10 -5.79 8.17
N HIS A 67 -21.83 -5.59 8.51
CA HIS A 67 -21.19 -4.27 8.62
C HIS A 67 -19.87 -4.22 7.83
N PRO A 68 -19.93 -4.23 6.48
CA PRO A 68 -18.75 -4.52 5.66
C PRO A 68 -17.64 -3.47 5.79
N SER A 69 -17.97 -2.19 5.94
CA SER A 69 -16.96 -1.13 6.14
C SER A 69 -16.19 -1.31 7.44
N ARG A 70 -16.88 -1.68 8.54
CA ARG A 70 -16.24 -1.91 9.84
C ARG A 70 -15.39 -3.17 9.82
N THR A 71 -15.90 -4.26 9.24
CA THR A 71 -15.15 -5.51 9.09
C THR A 71 -13.90 -5.30 8.25
N PHE A 72 -14.03 -4.63 7.10
CA PHE A 72 -12.90 -4.36 6.21
C PHE A 72 -11.84 -3.47 6.87
N PHE A 73 -12.23 -2.47 7.65
CA PHE A 73 -11.30 -1.64 8.41
C PHE A 73 -10.42 -2.48 9.36
N PHE A 74 -11.02 -3.39 10.13
CA PHE A 74 -10.24 -4.25 11.03
C PHE A 74 -9.37 -5.25 10.27
N VAL A 75 -9.87 -5.81 9.17
CA VAL A 75 -9.08 -6.69 8.28
C VAL A 75 -7.88 -5.93 7.71
N ALA A 76 -8.07 -4.67 7.28
CA ALA A 76 -6.98 -3.85 6.75
C ALA A 76 -5.94 -3.52 7.81
N ILE A 77 -6.34 -3.20 9.05
CA ILE A 77 -5.40 -3.00 10.17
C ILE A 77 -4.61 -4.28 10.44
N ALA A 78 -5.27 -5.43 10.52
CA ALA A 78 -4.60 -6.70 10.76
C ALA A 78 -3.62 -7.04 9.63
N ALA A 79 -4.04 -6.87 8.37
CA ALA A 79 -3.20 -7.08 7.20
C ALA A 79 -1.99 -6.14 7.18
N LEU A 80 -2.17 -4.87 7.55
CA LEU A 80 -1.09 -3.89 7.64
C LEU A 80 -0.10 -4.25 8.76
N ALA A 81 -0.59 -4.65 9.92
CA ALA A 81 0.27 -5.09 11.03
C ALA A 81 1.09 -6.33 10.65
N ILE A 82 0.47 -7.30 9.97
CA ILE A 82 1.13 -8.52 9.49
C ILE A 82 2.15 -8.19 8.39
N SER A 83 1.83 -7.25 7.48
CA SER A 83 2.71 -6.92 6.35
C SER A 83 4.04 -6.31 6.79
N PHE A 84 4.13 -5.71 7.98
CA PHE A 84 5.38 -5.22 8.56
C PHE A 84 6.28 -6.32 9.15
N GLY A 85 5.77 -7.53 9.39
CA GLY A 85 6.55 -8.62 9.96
C GLY A 85 7.74 -9.02 9.10
N LEU A 86 7.57 -9.08 7.77
CA LEU A 86 8.64 -9.43 6.83
C LEU A 86 9.70 -8.32 6.70
N PRO A 87 9.34 -7.04 6.46
CA PRO A 87 10.25 -5.88 6.53
C PRO A 87 11.13 -5.86 7.78
N LEU A 88 10.55 -6.06 8.95
CA LEU A 88 11.27 -6.05 10.22
C LEU A 88 12.32 -7.16 10.29
N ARG A 89 12.00 -8.38 9.82
CA ARG A 89 12.95 -9.49 9.78
C ARG A 89 14.07 -9.26 8.77
N LEU A 90 13.76 -8.70 7.60
CA LEU A 90 14.74 -8.48 6.55
C LEU A 90 15.67 -7.30 6.85
N SER A 91 15.23 -6.31 7.63
CA SER A 91 16.02 -5.11 7.98
C SER A 91 17.38 -5.40 8.64
N PHE A 92 17.56 -6.60 9.20
CA PHE A 92 18.77 -7.01 9.92
C PHE A 92 19.57 -8.10 9.21
N THR A 93 19.17 -8.49 8.00
CA THR A 93 19.90 -9.49 7.24
C THR A 93 21.23 -8.95 6.74
N LYS A 94 22.30 -9.76 6.82
CA LYS A 94 23.64 -9.41 6.31
C LYS A 94 23.95 -10.05 4.95
N SER A 95 22.98 -10.73 4.35
CA SER A 95 23.19 -11.41 3.07
C SER A 95 23.31 -10.40 1.92
N HIS A 96 24.33 -10.59 1.07
CA HIS A 96 24.56 -9.79 -0.14
C HIS A 96 23.34 -9.75 -1.08
N ARG A 97 22.47 -10.77 -1.04
CA ARG A 97 21.22 -10.82 -1.82
C ARG A 97 20.26 -9.68 -1.47
N PHE A 98 20.37 -9.11 -0.28
CA PHE A 98 19.52 -8.03 0.23
C PHE A 98 20.28 -6.72 0.38
N ALA A 99 21.31 -6.48 -0.43
CA ALA A 99 21.97 -5.19 -0.49
C ALA A 99 20.95 -4.05 -0.70
N GLY A 100 21.04 -2.99 0.11
CA GLY A 100 20.09 -1.87 0.09
C GLY A 100 18.85 -2.05 0.98
N VAL A 101 18.62 -3.24 1.56
CA VAL A 101 17.56 -3.48 2.54
C VAL A 101 17.97 -2.97 3.93
N THR A 102 18.14 -1.66 4.03
CA THR A 102 18.46 -0.99 5.30
C THR A 102 17.18 -0.77 6.13
N PRO A 103 17.30 -0.57 7.45
CA PRO A 103 16.16 -0.14 8.27
C PRO A 103 15.48 1.12 7.71
N ALA A 104 16.24 2.07 7.18
CA ALA A 104 15.68 3.29 6.57
C ALA A 104 14.87 2.99 5.28
N ALA A 105 15.36 2.08 4.43
CA ALA A 105 14.62 1.62 3.25
C ALA A 105 13.33 0.92 3.64
N GLN A 106 13.37 0.06 4.66
CA GLN A 106 12.20 -0.68 5.14
C GLN A 106 11.17 0.22 5.82
N MET A 107 11.60 1.20 6.61
CA MET A 107 10.71 2.21 7.19
C MET A 107 10.04 3.06 6.11
N THR A 108 10.77 3.43 5.06
CA THR A 108 10.19 4.12 3.91
C THR A 108 9.18 3.23 3.19
N LEU A 109 9.51 1.97 2.90
CA LEU A 109 8.57 1.03 2.26
C LEU A 109 7.31 0.83 3.12
N ALA A 110 7.46 0.74 4.44
CA ALA A 110 6.35 0.65 5.37
C ALA A 110 5.46 1.90 5.31
N LEU A 111 6.05 3.09 5.23
CA LEU A 111 5.32 4.35 5.03
C LEU A 111 4.55 4.34 3.70
N LEU A 112 5.21 3.99 2.59
CA LEU A 112 4.56 3.91 1.27
C LEU A 112 3.38 2.92 1.29
N HIS A 113 3.57 1.75 1.90
CA HIS A 113 2.51 0.74 2.04
C HIS A 113 1.35 1.26 2.90
N THR A 114 1.64 2.00 3.98
CA THR A 114 0.63 2.62 4.84
C THR A 114 -0.18 3.66 4.09
N ILE A 115 0.46 4.48 3.25
CA ILE A 115 -0.22 5.45 2.38
C ILE A 115 -1.20 4.72 1.46
N ILE A 116 -0.74 3.68 0.75
CA ILE A 116 -1.58 2.89 -0.17
C ILE A 116 -2.75 2.24 0.57
N ALA A 117 -2.50 1.58 1.70
CA ALA A 117 -3.54 0.93 2.49
C ALA A 117 -4.58 1.95 3.00
N THR A 118 -4.12 3.09 3.51
CA THR A 118 -5.00 4.14 4.05
C THR A 118 -5.86 4.76 2.95
N THR A 119 -5.30 5.07 1.78
CA THR A 119 -6.07 5.64 0.68
C THR A 119 -7.06 4.62 0.12
N ALA A 120 -6.66 3.36 -0.07
CA ALA A 120 -7.56 2.29 -0.50
C ALA A 120 -8.72 2.08 0.48
N VAL A 121 -8.44 1.98 1.78
CA VAL A 121 -9.49 1.82 2.81
C VAL A 121 -10.43 3.02 2.82
N THR A 122 -9.91 4.23 2.77
CA THR A 122 -10.73 5.45 2.78
C THR A 122 -11.66 5.50 1.56
N VAL A 123 -11.12 5.21 0.37
CA VAL A 123 -11.88 5.25 -0.88
C VAL A 123 -12.94 4.16 -0.93
N LEU A 124 -12.60 2.94 -0.53
CA LEU A 124 -13.55 1.82 -0.54
C LEU A 124 -14.62 1.97 0.54
N THR A 125 -14.29 2.48 1.72
CA THR A 125 -15.29 2.63 2.80
C THR A 125 -16.20 3.85 2.64
N ARG A 126 -15.73 4.93 1.98
CA ARG A 126 -16.49 6.19 1.80
C ARG A 126 -17.04 6.40 0.39
N GLY A 127 -16.32 5.92 -0.63
CA GLY A 127 -16.66 6.14 -2.04
C GLY A 127 -17.65 5.13 -2.59
N THR A 128 -17.76 3.93 -1.98
CA THR A 128 -18.80 2.96 -2.33
C THR A 128 -19.92 3.05 -1.30
N ASN A 129 -20.79 4.04 -1.44
CA ASN A 129 -22.14 3.93 -0.88
C ASN A 129 -22.83 2.79 -1.64
N VAL A 130 -22.58 1.55 -1.21
CA VAL A 130 -23.34 0.39 -1.67
C VAL A 130 -24.71 0.52 -1.00
N PRO A 131 -25.78 0.83 -1.75
CA PRO A 131 -27.12 0.80 -1.18
C PRO A 131 -27.37 -0.63 -0.70
N ARG A 132 -27.80 -0.78 0.55
CA ARG A 132 -28.30 -2.05 1.06
C ARG A 132 -29.61 -2.41 0.39
#